data_AF-A0A932PHS2-F1
#
_entry.id   AF-A0A932PHS2-F1
#
_cell.length_a   1.000
_cell.length_b   1.000
_cell.length_c   1.000
_cell.angle_alpha   90.00
_cell.angle_beta   90.00
_cell.angle_gamma   90.00
#
_symmetry.space_group_name_H-M   'P 1'
#
loop_
_entity.id
_entity.type
_entity.pdbx_description
1 polymer ?
#
loop_
_entity_poly.entity_id
_entity_poly.type
_entity_poly.pdbx_seq_one_letter_code
_entity_poly.pdbx_strand_id
1 'polypeptide(L)'
;MALSLNERAQRARKVLFDRYDQINALWLKAEEQIVQFHIPRPVCYGYHTECEFTPCGEQPVVEHCLGVQKVKGKWRICYGTYPYNWPADPDWKPITECSAEVRTAAAKHLPNLRQAVVECAEKFIAVADDAIEELEQFVKQDISHLLAERAKLNGSER
;
A
#
# COMPACT_ATOMS: atom_id res chain seq x y z
N MET A 1 -4.71 44.73 24.34
CA MET A 1 -4.03 43.76 25.21
C MET A 1 -3.64 42.56 24.36
N ALA A 2 -2.38 42.12 24.42
CA ALA A 2 -1.94 40.92 23.70
C ALA A 2 -2.48 39.67 24.42
N LEU A 3 -2.90 38.66 23.65
CA LEU A 3 -3.33 37.37 24.20
C LEU A 3 -2.20 36.73 25.02
N SER A 4 -2.55 36.15 26.15
CA SER A 4 -1.64 35.35 26.96
C SER A 4 -1.15 34.11 26.20
N LEU A 5 -0.04 33.52 26.67
CA LEU A 5 0.49 32.28 26.11
C LEU A 5 -0.56 31.15 26.13
N ASN A 6 -1.33 31.05 27.21
CA ASN A 6 -2.37 30.03 27.37
C ASN A 6 -3.52 30.20 26.36
N GLU A 7 -3.99 31.42 26.15
CA GLU A 7 -5.03 31.70 25.16
C GLU A 7 -4.55 31.44 23.73
N ARG A 8 -3.30 31.82 23.43
CA ARG A 8 -2.66 31.52 22.13
C ARG A 8 -2.52 30.01 21.90
N ALA A 9 -2.07 29.26 22.91
CA ALA A 9 -1.92 27.82 22.85
C ALA A 9 -3.28 27.11 22.68
N GLN A 10 -4.31 27.54 23.43
CA GLN A 10 -5.65 26.97 23.32
C GLN A 10 -6.25 27.22 21.92
N ARG A 11 -6.06 28.42 21.37
CA ARG A 11 -6.49 28.75 20.00
C ARG A 11 -5.77 27.89 18.96
N ALA A 12 -4.44 27.77 19.07
CA ALA A 12 -3.64 26.95 18.16
C ALA A 12 -4.07 25.47 18.21
N ARG A 13 -4.26 24.93 19.42
CA ARG A 13 -4.72 23.55 19.63
C ARG A 13 -6.05 23.28 18.95
N LYS A 14 -7.05 24.15 19.14
CA LYS A 14 -8.38 23.99 18.52
C LYS A 14 -8.27 23.96 17.00
N VAL A 15 -7.58 24.95 16.42
CA VAL A 15 -7.42 25.04 14.96
C VAL A 15 -6.68 23.83 14.40
N LEU A 16 -5.59 23.39 15.03
CA LEU A 16 -4.83 22.23 14.56
C LEU A 16 -5.66 20.95 14.63
N PHE A 17 -6.43 20.75 15.70
CA PHE A 17 -7.30 19.59 15.84
C PHE A 17 -8.31 19.50 14.68
N ASP A 18 -9.03 20.59 14.40
CA ASP A 18 -10.00 20.65 13.30
C ASP A 18 -9.35 20.35 11.94
N ARG A 19 -8.10 20.81 11.72
CA ARG A 19 -7.37 20.53 10.48
C ARG A 19 -6.88 19.09 10.38
N TYR A 20 -6.43 18.51 11.49
CA TYR A 20 -5.98 17.12 11.50
C TYR A 20 -7.12 16.13 11.27
N ASP A 21 -8.32 16.44 11.77
CA ASP A 21 -9.53 15.67 11.47
C ASP A 21 -9.89 15.74 9.99
N GLN A 22 -9.84 16.94 9.39
CA GLN A 22 -10.06 17.11 7.94
C GLN A 22 -9.06 16.32 7.11
N ILE A 23 -7.77 16.40 7.46
CA ILE A 23 -6.71 15.63 6.77
C ILE A 23 -6.97 14.12 6.88
N ASN A 24 -7.34 13.63 8.06
CA ASN A 24 -7.66 12.21 8.24
C ASN A 24 -8.86 11.76 7.40
N ALA A 25 -9.93 12.55 7.38
CA ALA A 25 -11.10 12.24 6.57
C ALA A 25 -10.76 12.16 5.07
N LEU A 26 -9.89 13.06 4.58
CA LEU A 26 -9.41 13.04 3.19
C LEU A 26 -8.52 11.83 2.90
N TRP A 27 -7.64 11.43 3.83
CA TRP A 27 -6.85 10.21 3.69
C TRP A 27 -7.71 8.95 3.61
N LEU A 28 -8.75 8.84 4.45
CA LEU A 28 -9.69 7.73 4.40
C LEU A 28 -10.45 7.68 3.07
N LYS A 29 -10.91 8.84 2.58
CA LYS A 29 -11.56 8.92 1.25
C LYS A 29 -10.61 8.56 0.11
N ALA A 30 -9.35 9.00 0.19
CA ALA A 30 -8.32 8.63 -0.79
C ALA A 30 -8.05 7.13 -0.78
N GLU A 31 -7.98 6.51 0.41
CA GLU A 31 -7.85 5.06 0.57
C GLU A 31 -9.01 4.33 -0.09
N GLU A 32 -10.25 4.72 0.19
CA GLU A 32 -11.45 4.14 -0.45
C GLU A 32 -11.39 4.21 -1.98
N GLN A 33 -10.90 5.32 -2.54
CA GLN A 33 -10.76 5.48 -4.00
C GLN A 33 -9.64 4.59 -4.56
N ILE A 34 -8.51 4.46 -3.86
CA ILE A 34 -7.38 3.66 -4.34
C ILE A 34 -7.66 2.16 -4.26
N VAL A 35 -8.36 1.69 -3.22
CA VAL A 35 -8.64 0.26 -3.08
C VAL A 35 -9.64 -0.26 -4.13
N GLN A 36 -10.39 0.62 -4.81
CA GLN A 36 -11.29 0.25 -5.91
C GLN A 36 -10.54 -0.28 -7.15
N PHE A 37 -9.24 -0.02 -7.29
CA PHE A 37 -8.42 -0.52 -8.40
C PHE A 37 -8.05 -2.01 -8.28
N HIS A 38 -8.63 -2.77 -7.34
CA HIS A 38 -8.40 -4.21 -7.15
C HIS A 38 -6.91 -4.56 -7.06
N ILE A 39 -6.32 -4.18 -5.93
CA ILE A 39 -4.87 -4.23 -5.70
C ILE A 39 -4.39 -5.69 -5.64
N PRO A 40 -3.60 -6.16 -6.61
CA PRO A 40 -3.25 -7.59 -6.71
C PRO A 40 -2.16 -7.99 -5.71
N ARG A 41 -1.28 -7.04 -5.33
CA ARG A 41 -0.16 -7.24 -4.40
C ARG A 41 0.19 -5.91 -3.72
N PRO A 42 0.97 -5.92 -2.62
CA PRO A 42 1.49 -4.69 -2.05
C PRO A 42 2.16 -3.78 -3.08
N VAL A 43 1.83 -2.48 -3.02
CA VAL A 43 2.38 -1.46 -3.92
C VAL A 43 3.15 -0.45 -3.08
N CYS A 44 4.32 -0.03 -3.57
CA CYS A 44 5.17 0.96 -2.93
C CYS A 44 5.54 2.05 -3.93
N TYR A 45 5.48 3.30 -3.48
CA TYR A 45 6.02 4.47 -4.15
C TYR A 45 7.00 5.16 -3.18
N GLY A 46 8.29 5.03 -3.48
CA GLY A 46 9.36 5.74 -2.78
C GLY A 46 9.48 7.18 -3.26
N TYR A 47 9.75 8.09 -2.33
CA TYR A 47 10.09 9.48 -2.61
C TYR A 47 11.18 9.96 -1.65
N HIS A 48 12.07 10.78 -2.19
CA HIS A 48 13.17 11.35 -1.44
C HIS A 48 12.72 12.66 -0.77
N THR A 49 13.04 12.83 0.51
CA THR A 49 13.12 14.15 1.12
C THR A 49 14.61 14.46 1.23
N GLU A 50 15.02 15.60 0.66
CA GLU A 50 16.43 16.00 0.54
C GLU A 50 17.21 15.76 1.83
N CYS A 51 18.40 15.16 1.71
CA CYS A 51 19.32 15.00 2.82
C CYS A 51 19.79 16.39 3.28
N GLU A 52 19.48 16.77 4.51
CA GLU A 52 20.26 17.81 5.18
C GLU A 52 21.65 17.22 5.43
N PHE A 53 22.63 17.62 4.61
CA PHE A 53 24.03 17.34 4.90
C PHE A 53 24.37 17.97 6.24
N THR A 54 24.34 17.17 7.31
CA THR A 54 24.86 17.63 8.60
C THR A 54 26.37 17.83 8.49
N PRO A 55 26.95 18.89 9.08
CA PRO A 55 28.40 19.15 9.04
C PRO A 55 29.29 18.05 9.65
N CYS A 56 28.69 17.01 10.24
CA CYS A 56 29.32 16.09 11.18
C CYS A 56 29.52 14.67 10.62
N GLY A 57 29.22 14.41 9.34
CA GLY A 57 29.37 13.07 8.74
C GLY A 57 28.05 12.37 8.42
N GLU A 58 28.16 11.38 7.55
CA GLU A 58 27.14 10.62 6.84
C GLU A 58 25.98 10.16 7.72
N GLN A 59 24.83 10.86 7.68
CA GLN A 59 23.57 10.24 8.08
C GLN A 59 23.14 9.27 6.98
N PRO A 60 22.62 8.07 7.32
CA PRO A 60 22.04 7.21 6.32
C PRO A 60 20.89 7.96 5.67
N VAL A 61 20.97 8.13 4.35
CA VAL A 61 19.87 8.69 3.56
C VAL A 61 18.62 7.87 3.89
N VAL A 62 17.57 8.49 4.42
CA VAL A 62 16.31 7.79 4.70
C VAL A 62 15.39 8.00 3.51
N GLU A 63 14.97 6.91 2.87
CA GLU A 63 13.91 6.98 1.88
C GLU A 63 12.55 6.90 2.57
N HIS A 64 11.64 7.74 2.12
CA HIS A 64 10.26 7.74 2.59
C HIS A 64 9.39 7.12 1.52
N CYS A 65 8.37 6.39 1.94
CA CYS A 65 7.47 5.75 0.99
C CYS A 65 6.02 5.85 1.41
N LEU A 66 5.16 5.97 0.41
CA LEU A 66 3.77 5.64 0.52
C LEU A 66 3.56 4.26 -0.10
N GLY A 67 2.71 3.45 0.48
CA GLY A 67 2.36 2.16 -0.09
C GLY A 67 0.94 1.77 0.20
N VAL A 68 0.39 0.86 -0.61
CA VAL A 68 -0.84 0.16 -0.26
C VAL A 68 -0.47 -1.21 0.24
N GLN A 69 -0.69 -1.42 1.54
CA GLN A 69 -0.28 -2.61 2.27
C GLN A 69 -1.48 -3.31 2.88
N LYS A 70 -1.38 -4.63 3.06
CA LYS A 70 -2.45 -5.41 3.67
C LYS A 70 -2.26 -5.42 5.19
N VAL A 71 -3.05 -4.61 5.89
CA VAL A 71 -3.02 -4.51 7.36
C VAL A 71 -4.28 -5.14 7.93
N LYS A 72 -4.13 -6.20 8.72
CA LYS A 72 -5.25 -6.96 9.33
C LYS A 72 -6.32 -7.36 8.29
N GLY A 73 -5.87 -7.83 7.13
CA GLY A 73 -6.75 -8.29 6.05
C GLY A 73 -7.33 -7.19 5.15
N LYS A 74 -7.14 -5.91 5.46
CA LYS A 74 -7.63 -4.78 4.66
C LYS A 74 -6.48 -4.08 3.94
N TRP A 75 -6.71 -3.67 2.71
CA TRP A 75 -5.79 -2.79 1.99
C TRP A 75 -5.86 -1.38 2.59
N ARG A 76 -4.71 -0.85 3.01
CA ARG A 76 -4.59 0.45 3.66
C ARG A 76 -3.48 1.27 3.02
N ILE A 77 -3.66 2.58 2.91
CA ILE A 77 -2.56 3.47 2.61
C ILE A 77 -1.66 3.54 3.84
N CYS A 78 -0.41 3.14 3.67
CA CYS A 78 0.60 3.10 4.70
C CYS A 78 1.78 4.02 4.32
N TYR A 79 2.47 4.46 5.34
CA TYR A 79 3.73 5.16 5.26
C TYR A 79 4.82 4.25 5.79
N GLY A 80 5.98 4.27 5.14
CA GLY A 80 7.16 3.56 5.58
C GLY A 80 8.40 4.44 5.41
N THR A 81 9.45 4.04 6.11
CA THR A 81 10.80 4.59 5.94
C THR A 81 11.78 3.45 5.93
N TYR A 82 12.82 3.55 5.11
CA TYR A 82 13.93 2.61 5.13
C TYR A 82 15.26 3.32 4.89
N PRO A 83 16.37 2.82 5.46
CA PRO A 83 17.69 3.33 5.14
C PRO A 83 18.02 3.04 3.67
N TYR A 84 18.49 4.04 2.95
CA TYR A 84 19.05 3.93 1.61
C TYR A 84 20.15 2.87 1.62
N ASN A 85 20.09 1.94 0.67
CA ASN A 85 20.99 0.79 0.55
C ASN A 85 20.88 -0.30 1.63
N TRP A 86 19.86 -0.30 2.49
CA TRP A 86 19.61 -1.41 3.41
C TRP A 86 18.39 -2.23 2.96
N PRO A 87 18.49 -3.57 2.83
CA PRO A 87 17.39 -4.43 2.40
C PRO A 87 16.35 -4.67 3.53
N ALA A 88 16.01 -3.62 4.28
CA ALA A 88 14.97 -3.69 5.30
C ALA A 88 13.61 -3.44 4.64
N ASP A 89 12.64 -4.28 4.97
CA ASP A 89 11.25 -3.96 4.72
C ASP A 89 10.91 -2.66 5.46
N PRO A 90 10.21 -1.70 4.81
CA PRO A 90 9.80 -0.49 5.48
C PRO A 90 8.92 -0.83 6.70
N ASP A 91 9.11 -0.09 7.80
CA ASP A 91 8.23 -0.21 8.97
C ASP A 91 6.86 0.42 8.65
N TRP A 92 6.01 -0.37 8.00
CA TRP A 92 4.73 0.09 7.47
C TRP A 92 3.75 0.43 8.58
N LYS A 93 3.30 1.68 8.57
CA LYS A 93 2.25 2.17 9.46
C LYS A 93 1.10 2.77 8.65
N PRO A 94 -0.18 2.49 8.97
CA PRO A 94 -1.29 3.18 8.33
C PRO A 94 -1.11 4.70 8.41
N ILE A 95 -1.29 5.40 7.29
CA ILE A 95 -0.98 6.84 7.20
C ILE A 95 -1.77 7.67 8.24
N THR A 96 -2.97 7.24 8.58
CA THR A 96 -3.84 7.86 9.60
C THR A 96 -3.31 7.71 11.03
N GLU A 97 -2.39 6.79 11.28
CA GLU A 97 -1.73 6.57 12.56
C GLU A 97 -0.36 7.28 12.63
N CYS A 98 0.09 7.93 11.56
CA CYS A 98 1.32 8.72 11.51
C CYS A 98 1.15 10.12 12.12
N SER A 99 2.27 10.80 12.37
CA SER A 99 2.26 12.19 12.84
C SER A 99 1.52 13.09 11.84
N ALA A 100 0.97 14.20 12.32
CA ALA A 100 0.30 15.17 11.45
C ALA A 100 1.25 15.74 10.38
N GLU A 101 2.53 15.89 10.73
CA GLU A 101 3.58 16.32 9.81
C GLU A 101 3.74 15.33 8.66
N VAL A 102 3.91 14.04 8.95
CA VAL A 102 4.01 12.98 7.93
C VAL A 102 2.76 12.96 7.05
N ARG A 103 1.57 12.99 7.66
CA ARG A 103 0.29 13.02 6.93
C ARG A 103 0.16 14.22 6.00
N THR A 104 0.71 15.37 6.39
CA THR A 104 0.65 16.60 5.61
C THR A 104 1.68 16.58 4.48
N ALA A 105 2.92 16.19 4.78
CA ALA A 105 4.01 16.14 3.82
C ALA A 105 3.78 15.06 2.75
N ALA A 106 3.28 13.88 3.14
CA ALA A 106 3.04 12.77 2.23
C ALA A 106 1.88 13.01 1.25
N ALA A 107 0.94 13.91 1.58
CA ALA A 107 -0.27 14.12 0.77
C ALA A 107 0.02 14.50 -0.69
N LYS A 108 1.12 15.25 -0.93
CA LYS A 108 1.53 15.65 -2.29
C LYS A 108 1.97 14.47 -3.17
N HIS A 109 2.26 13.31 -2.57
CA HIS A 109 2.72 12.10 -3.27
C HIS A 109 1.59 11.12 -3.58
N LEU A 110 0.37 11.39 -3.12
CA LEU A 110 -0.80 10.54 -3.35
C LEU A 110 -1.10 10.29 -4.85
N PRO A 111 -0.97 11.27 -5.77
CA PRO A 111 -1.15 11.01 -7.20
C PRO A 111 -0.19 9.96 -7.74
N ASN A 112 1.07 9.98 -7.31
CA ASN A 112 2.09 9.04 -7.76
C ASN A 112 1.84 7.64 -7.18
N LEU A 113 1.39 7.55 -5.92
CA LEU A 113 0.93 6.27 -5.37
C LEU A 113 -0.23 5.68 -6.19
N ARG A 114 -1.22 6.52 -6.56
CA ARG A 114 -2.35 6.08 -7.38
C ARG A 114 -1.88 5.57 -8.73
N GLN A 115 -0.95 6.27 -9.39
CA GLN A 115 -0.37 5.81 -10.64
C GLN A 115 0.33 4.45 -10.47
N ALA A 116 1.16 4.29 -9.43
CA ALA A 116 1.84 3.02 -9.15
C ALA A 116 0.87 1.85 -8.92
N VAL A 117 -0.29 2.11 -8.30
CA VAL A 117 -1.36 1.10 -8.12
C VAL A 117 -1.95 0.68 -9.46
N VAL A 118 -2.26 1.64 -10.35
CA VAL A 118 -2.80 1.35 -11.68
C VAL A 118 -1.80 0.55 -12.50
N GLU A 119 -0.54 0.99 -12.57
CA GLU A 119 0.51 0.27 -13.31
C GLU A 119 0.74 -1.14 -12.75
N CYS A 120 0.60 -1.33 -11.44
CA CYS A 120 0.69 -2.64 -10.84
C CYS A 120 -0.47 -3.55 -11.27
N ALA A 121 -1.69 -3.04 -11.35
CA ALA A 121 -2.84 -3.79 -11.82
C ALA A 121 -2.68 -4.17 -13.30
N GLU A 122 -2.31 -3.22 -14.15
CA GLU A 122 -2.08 -3.44 -15.59
C GLU A 122 -1.03 -4.53 -15.84
N LYS A 123 0.11 -4.47 -15.15
CA LYS A 123 1.18 -5.47 -15.27
C LYS A 123 0.74 -6.85 -14.76
N PHE A 124 -0.21 -6.91 -13.83
CA PHE A 124 -0.66 -8.17 -13.25
C PHE A 124 -1.68 -8.90 -14.14
N ILE A 125 -2.30 -8.22 -15.11
CA ILE A 125 -3.27 -8.85 -16.03
C ILE A 125 -2.64 -10.05 -16.74
N ALA A 126 -1.48 -9.87 -17.37
CA ALA A 126 -0.81 -10.97 -18.08
C ALA A 126 -0.47 -12.14 -17.15
N VAL A 127 0.00 -11.85 -15.93
CA VAL A 127 0.31 -12.88 -14.92
C VAL A 127 -0.95 -13.65 -14.51
N ALA A 128 -2.09 -12.96 -14.41
CA ALA A 128 -3.37 -13.58 -14.10
C ALA A 128 -3.88 -14.43 -15.26
N ASP A 129 -3.73 -13.97 -16.50
CA ASP A 129 -4.11 -14.72 -17.71
C ASP A 129 -3.31 -16.02 -17.83
N ASP A 130 -1.98 -15.95 -17.64
CA ASP A 130 -1.10 -17.13 -17.64
C ASP A 130 -1.52 -18.13 -16.56
N ALA A 131 -1.80 -17.64 -15.33
CA ALA A 131 -2.25 -18.48 -14.23
C ALA A 131 -3.63 -19.12 -14.49
N ILE A 132 -4.54 -18.42 -15.16
CA ILE A 132 -5.84 -18.98 -15.58
C ILE A 132 -5.62 -20.13 -16.55
N GLU A 133 -4.75 -19.96 -17.55
CA GLU A 133 -4.46 -21.01 -18.53
C GLU A 133 -3.88 -22.27 -17.86
N GLU A 134 -2.89 -22.10 -16.99
CA GLU A 134 -2.28 -23.21 -16.25
C GLU A 134 -3.31 -23.97 -15.39
N LEU A 135 -4.18 -23.23 -14.67
CA LEU A 135 -5.22 -23.82 -13.84
C LEU A 135 -6.27 -24.56 -14.68
N GLU A 136 -6.66 -24.01 -15.83
CA GLU A 136 -7.57 -24.71 -16.74
C GLU A 136 -6.98 -26.01 -17.26
N GLN A 137 -5.71 -26.01 -17.64
CA GLN A 137 -5.02 -27.22 -18.11
C GLN A 137 -4.97 -28.29 -17.02
N PHE A 138 -4.64 -27.90 -15.79
CA PHE A 138 -4.63 -28.79 -14.63
C PHE A 138 -6.01 -29.43 -14.39
N VAL A 139 -7.08 -28.62 -14.37
CA VAL A 139 -8.45 -29.11 -14.17
C VAL A 139 -8.88 -30.05 -15.30
N LYS A 140 -8.54 -29.75 -16.56
CA LYS A 140 -8.85 -30.63 -17.71
C LYS A 140 -8.14 -31.98 -17.62
N GLN A 141 -6.87 -31.99 -17.18
CA GLN A 141 -6.10 -33.22 -17.01
C GLN A 141 -6.69 -34.11 -15.89
N ASP A 142 -7.08 -33.52 -14.76
CA ASP A 142 -7.67 -34.25 -13.64
C ASP A 142 -9.00 -34.92 -14.02
N ILE A 143 -9.89 -34.18 -14.71
CA ILE A 143 -11.15 -34.73 -15.25
C ILE A 143 -10.86 -35.87 -16.25
N SER A 144 -9.87 -35.70 -17.13
CA SER A 144 -9.52 -36.72 -18.12
C SER A 144 -9.00 -38.00 -17.47
N HIS A 145 -8.20 -37.87 -16.41
CA HIS A 145 -7.72 -39.00 -15.61
C HIS A 145 -8.87 -39.73 -14.93
N LEU A 146 -9.77 -39.01 -14.26
CA LEU A 146 -10.95 -39.58 -13.59
C LEU A 146 -11.88 -40.31 -14.56
N LEU A 147 -12.10 -39.76 -15.77
CA LEU A 147 -12.89 -40.42 -16.81
C LEU A 147 -12.21 -41.70 -17.34
N ALA A 148 -10.89 -41.68 -17.51
CA ALA A 148 -10.12 -42.84 -17.95
C ALA A 148 -10.11 -43.97 -16.90
N GLU A 149 -9.99 -43.64 -15.60
CA GLU A 149 -10.10 -44.61 -14.51
C GLU A 149 -11.49 -45.25 -14.44
N ARG A 150 -12.55 -44.44 -14.58
CA ARG A 150 -13.94 -44.94 -14.60
C ARG A 150 -14.21 -45.86 -15.80
N ALA A 151 -13.64 -45.56 -16.96
CA ALA A 151 -13.75 -46.41 -18.15
C ALA A 151 -13.03 -47.76 -17.97
N LYS A 152 -11.87 -47.79 -17.29
CA LYS A 152 -11.16 -49.04 -16.95
C LYS A 152 -11.96 -49.92 -15.98
N LEU A 153 -12.58 -49.32 -14.96
CA LEU A 153 -13.42 -50.05 -14.02
C LEU A 153 -14.63 -50.69 -14.72
N ASN A 154 -15.34 -49.93 -15.56
CA ASN A 154 -16.51 -50.42 -16.30
C ASN A 154 -16.17 -51.39 -17.45
N GLY A 155 -14.93 -51.39 -17.94
CA GLY A 155 -14.44 -52.30 -18.98
C GLY A 155 -13.94 -53.65 -18.46
N SER A 156 -13.76 -53.79 -17.14
CA SER A 156 -13.27 -55.01 -16.49
C SER A 156 -14.37 -56.01 -16.07
N GLU A 157 -15.65 -55.66 -16.27
CA GLU A 157 -16.81 -56.52 -15.96
C GLU A 157 -17.34 -57.31 -17.18
N ARG A 158 -16.51 -57.61 -18.19
CA ARG A 158 -16.89 -58.45 -19.34
C ARG A 158 -16.03 -59.69 -19.48
#